data_AF-A0A1I6L3I5-F1
#
_entry.id   AF-A0A1I6L3I5-F1
#
_cell.length_a   1.000
_cell.length_b   1.000
_cell.length_c   1.000
_cell.angle_alpha   90.00
_cell.angle_beta   90.00
_cell.angle_gamma   90.00
#
_symmetry.space_group_name_H-M   'P 1'
#
loop_
_entity.id
_entity.type
_entity.pdbx_description
1 polymer ?
#
loop_
_entity_poly.entity_id
_entity_poly.type
_entity_poly.pdbx_seq_one_letter_code
_entity_poly.pdbx_strand_id
1 'polypeptide(L)' 'MTDENRSLIAKLLVPVGTLYLVSLALQPPPARWVGLGCLAVVVPLLVARALGTVAGIGPWADGEAD' A
#
# COMPACT_ATOMS: atom_id res chain seq x y z
N MET A 1 15.18 18.98 7.62
CA MET A 1 13.88 18.32 7.38
C MET A 1 13.58 17.51 8.63
N THR A 2 12.57 17.92 9.40
CA THR A 2 12.24 17.37 10.72
C THR A 2 11.74 15.93 10.63
N ASP A 3 11.90 15.14 11.71
CA ASP A 3 11.43 13.75 11.78
C ASP A 3 9.92 13.61 11.50
N GLU A 4 9.14 14.60 11.91
CA GLU A 4 7.71 14.68 11.62
C GLU A 4 7.42 14.69 10.11
N ASN A 5 8.14 15.51 9.34
CA ASN A 5 7.99 15.52 7.89
C ASN A 5 8.37 14.18 7.26
N ARG A 6 9.39 13.49 7.79
CA ARG A 6 9.79 12.17 7.29
C ARG A 6 8.71 11.12 7.55
N SER A 7 8.08 11.15 8.73
CA SER A 7 6.95 10.29 9.08
C SER A 7 5.72 10.55 8.22
N LEU A 8 5.38 11.83 7.98
CA LEU A 8 4.28 12.22 7.11
C LEU A 8 4.50 11.76 5.67
N ILE A 9 5.71 11.94 5.14
CA ILE A 9 6.07 11.47 3.79
C ILE A 9 6.01 9.94 3.70
N ALA A 10 6.49 9.22 4.73
CA ALA A 10 6.40 7.77 4.78
C ALA A 10 4.94 7.28 4.80
N LYS A 11 4.06 7.94 5.56
CA LYS A 11 2.62 7.66 5.57
C LYS A 11 1.96 7.92 4.22
N LEU A 12 2.37 8.98 3.52
CA LEU A 12 1.85 9.34 2.20
C LEU A 12 2.40 8.46 1.07
N LEU A 13 3.53 7.80 1.27
CA LEU A 13 4.19 6.99 0.25
C LEU A 13 3.30 5.85 -0.26
N VAL A 14 2.60 5.17 0.64
CA VAL A 14 1.71 4.05 0.30
C VAL A 14 0.50 4.48 -0.53
N PRO A 15 -0.31 5.49 -0.14
CA PRO A 15 -1.44 5.93 -0.94
C PRO A 15 -0.99 6.56 -2.27
N VAL A 16 0.08 7.38 -2.27
CA VAL A 16 0.60 8.00 -3.50
C VAL A 16 1.16 6.94 -4.45
N GLY A 17 1.91 5.97 -3.93
CA GLY A 17 2.45 4.86 -4.71
C GLY A 17 1.35 4.00 -5.33
N THR A 18 0.31 3.68 -4.56
CA THR A 18 -0.85 2.92 -5.07
C THR A 18 -1.55 3.69 -6.20
N LEU A 19 -1.78 4.99 -6.02
CA LEU A 19 -2.41 5.84 -7.03
C LEU A 19 -1.57 5.91 -8.32
N TYR A 20 -0.24 5.97 -8.18
CA TYR A 20 0.68 5.96 -9.30
C TYR A 20 0.64 4.63 -10.08
N LEU A 21 0.56 3.48 -9.39
CA LEU A 21 0.43 2.18 -10.04
C LEU A 21 -0.90 2.02 -10.79
N VAL A 22 -1.99 2.54 -10.23
CA VAL A 22 -3.29 2.61 -10.91
C VAL A 22 -3.18 3.47 -12.18
N SER A 23 -2.52 4.62 -12.08
CA SER A 23 -2.26 5.49 -13.23
C SER A 23 -1.47 4.75 -14.32
N LEU A 24 -0.40 4.03 -13.96
CA LEU A 24 0.37 3.21 -14.90
C LEU A 24 -0.47 2.10 -15.54
N ALA A 25 -1.38 1.46 -14.79
CA ALA A 25 -2.25 0.41 -15.31
C ALA A 25 -3.26 0.92 -16.36
N LEU A 26 -3.53 2.23 -16.40
CA LEU A 26 -4.41 2.88 -17.38
C LEU A 26 -3.65 3.40 -18.61
N GLN A 27 -2.31 3.45 -18.57
CA GLN A 27 -1.47 3.90 -19.68
C GLN A 27 -1.40 2.86 -20.82
N PRO A 28 -1.01 3.25 -22.04
CA PRO A 28 -0.69 2.29 -23.10
C PRO A 28 0.51 1.39 -22.72
N PRO A 29 0.64 0.19 -23.31
CA PRO A 29 1.76 -0.72 -23.05
C PRO A 29 3.10 -0.07 -23.45
N PRO A 30 4.23 -0.30 -22.74
CA PRO A 30 4.49 -1.35 -21.73
C PRO A 30 4.22 -0.96 -20.26
N ALA A 31 4.02 0.33 -19.97
CA ALA A 31 3.80 0.84 -18.60
C ALA A 31 2.61 0.17 -17.89
N ARG A 32 1.58 -0.18 -18.66
CA ARG A 32 0.42 -0.95 -18.22
C ARG A 32 0.76 -2.24 -17.49
N TRP A 33 1.75 -2.98 -17.98
CA TRP A 33 2.13 -4.27 -17.43
C TRP A 33 2.88 -4.14 -16.10
N VAL A 34 3.70 -3.10 -15.98
CA VAL A 34 4.37 -2.77 -14.71
C VAL A 34 3.34 -2.35 -13.67
N GLY A 35 2.38 -1.49 -14.06
CA GLY A 35 1.26 -1.09 -13.21
C GLY A 35 0.47 -2.30 -12.72
N LEU A 36 0.01 -3.16 -13.64
CA LEU A 36 -0.76 -4.38 -13.31
C LEU A 36 0.03 -5.37 -12.46
N GLY A 37 1.29 -5.66 -12.81
CA GLY A 37 2.12 -6.60 -12.08
C GLY A 37 2.40 -6.14 -10.65
N CYS A 38 2.66 -4.85 -10.46
CA CYS A 38 2.87 -4.30 -9.12
C CYS A 38 1.56 -4.26 -8.32
N LEU A 39 0.43 -3.88 -8.96
CA LEU A 39 -0.89 -3.91 -8.31
C LEU A 39 -1.25 -5.32 -7.84
N ALA A 40 -0.93 -6.35 -8.62
CA ALA A 40 -1.19 -7.74 -8.28
C ALA A 40 -0.43 -8.21 -7.02
N VAL A 41 0.69 -7.58 -6.67
CA VAL A 41 1.45 -7.87 -5.44
C VAL A 41 1.02 -6.99 -4.28
N VAL A 42 0.79 -5.70 -4.53
CA VAL A 42 0.44 -4.72 -3.48
C VAL A 42 -0.98 -4.91 -2.97
N VAL A 43 -1.95 -5.20 -3.85
CA VAL A 43 -3.37 -5.32 -3.47
C VAL A 43 -3.59 -6.46 -2.46
N PRO A 44 -3.10 -7.70 -2.66
CA PRO A 44 -3.24 -8.76 -1.66
C PRO A 44 -2.64 -8.39 -0.31
N LEU A 45 -1.50 -7.68 -0.31
CA LEU A 45 -0.85 -7.24 0.93
C LEU A 45 -1.70 -6.18 1.66
N LEU A 46 -2.25 -5.22 0.93
CA LEU A 46 -3.15 -4.20 1.49
C LEU A 46 -4.44 -4.84 2.03
N VAL A 47 -5.00 -5.82 1.34
CA VAL A 47 -6.18 -6.57 1.78
C VAL A 47 -5.87 -7.36 3.05
N ALA A 48 -4.75 -8.09 3.09
CA ALA A 48 -4.33 -8.83 4.28
C ALA A 48 -4.08 -7.89 5.47
N ARG A 49 -3.47 -6.73 5.22
CA ARG A 49 -3.25 -5.71 6.26
C ARG A 49 -4.55 -5.11 6.76
N ALA A 50 -5.51 -4.80 5.87
CA ALA A 50 -6.82 -4.30 6.25
C ALA A 50 -7.63 -5.33 7.05
N LEU A 51 -7.58 -6.60 6.65
CA LEU A 51 -8.19 -7.70 7.40
C LEU A 51 -7.53 -7.88 8.77
N GLY A 52 -6.20 -7.71 8.88
CA GLY A 52 -5.50 -7.66 10.16
C GLY A 52 -6.02 -6.54 11.06
N THR A 53 -6.02 -5.31 10.57
CA THR A 53 -6.42 -4.14 11.37
C THR A 53 -7.91 -4.15 11.76
N VAL A 54 -8.80 -4.63 10.90
CA VAL A 54 -10.27 -4.57 11.14
C VAL A 54 -10.82 -5.84 11.80
N ALA A 55 -10.32 -7.01 11.40
CA ALA A 55 -10.83 -8.29 11.89
C ALA A 55 -9.91 -8.94 12.94
N GLY A 56 -8.76 -8.33 13.25
CA GLY A 56 -7.79 -8.90 14.20
C GLY A 56 -7.11 -10.18 13.69
N ILE A 57 -7.12 -10.43 12.37
CA ILE A 57 -6.62 -11.67 11.78
C ILE A 57 -5.20 -11.48 11.22
N GLY A 58 -4.24 -12.20 11.77
CA GLY A 58 -2.86 -12.25 11.26
C GLY A 58 -1.91 -11.23 11.92
N PRO A 59 -0.66 -11.11 11.42
CA PRO A 59 0.43 -10.40 12.11
C PRO A 59 0.28 -8.87 12.20
N TRP A 60 -0.81 -8.32 11.66
CA TRP A 60 -1.13 -6.89 11.63
C TRP A 60 -2.40 -6.56 12.41
N ALA A 61 -2.88 -7.51 13.23
CA ALA A 61 -3.94 -7.27 14.18
C ALA A 61 -3.48 -6.18 15.16
N ASP A 62 -4.23 -5.07 15.21
CA ASP A 62 -4.06 -4.05 16.25
C ASP A 62 -4.66 -4.63 17.55
N GLY A 63 -3.99 -5.63 18.12
CA GLY A 63 -4.37 -6.33 19.34
C GLY A 63 -3.22 -6.27 20.33
N GLU A 64 -3.35 -5.36 21.30
CA GLU A 64 -2.84 -5.41 22.67
C GLU A 64 -1.59 -6.29 22.88
N ALA A 65 -0.40 -5.70 22.73
CA ALA A 65 0.66 -6.04 23.67
C ALA A 65 0.24 -5.38 25.00
N ASP A 66 0.03 -6.20 26.04
CA ASP A 66 0.02 -5.76 27.44
C ASP A 66 1.12 -4.72 27.72
#